data_AF-A0A832M9Y7-F1
#
_entry.id   AF-A0A832M9Y7-F1
#
_cell.length_a   1.000
_cell.length_b   1.000
_cell.length_c   1.000
_cell.angle_alpha   90.00
_cell.angle_beta   90.00
_cell.angle_gamma   90.00
#
_symmetry.space_group_name_H-M   'P 1'
#
loop_
_entity.id
_entity.type
_entity.pdbx_description
1 polymer ?
#
loop_
_entity_poly.entity_id
_entity_poly.type
_entity_poly.pdbx_seq_one_letter_code
_entity_poly.pdbx_strand_id
1 'polypeptide(L)'
;MWKPPGFVLLSVILLVCVGLGLTVCANFSTLFLAIAQIPRQQWWHWPQIIGVGTMLSLFVAYVFYCQGWRKWNSYVARLLGKCCLKCGYDLRAHKPGDRCPECGEVYGSQESR
;
A
#
# COMPACT_ATOMS: atom_id res chain seq x y z
N MET A 1 -49.49 -5.54 9.38
CA MET A 1 -48.33 -6.46 9.35
C MET A 1 -47.14 -5.71 8.74
N TRP A 2 -46.44 -4.90 9.54
CA TRP A 2 -45.30 -4.09 9.11
C TRP A 2 -44.03 -4.95 9.19
N LYS A 3 -43.38 -5.26 8.06
CA LYS A 3 -42.06 -5.90 8.07
C LYS A 3 -40.99 -4.81 8.30
N PRO A 4 -40.06 -4.98 9.25
CA PRO A 4 -39.03 -3.99 9.51
C PRO A 4 -38.13 -3.85 8.26
N PRO A 5 -37.69 -2.61 7.91
CA PRO A 5 -36.92 -2.33 6.70
C PRO A 5 -35.59 -3.10 6.63
N GLY A 6 -35.07 -3.59 7.77
CA GLY A 6 -33.87 -4.42 7.82
C GLY A 6 -34.02 -5.80 7.13
N PHE A 7 -35.23 -6.37 7.05
CA PHE A 7 -35.41 -7.71 6.46
C PHE A 7 -35.20 -7.73 4.95
N VAL A 8 -35.65 -6.67 4.25
CA VAL A 8 -35.48 -6.55 2.80
C VAL A 8 -34.00 -6.36 2.45
N LEU A 9 -33.29 -5.50 3.19
CA LEU A 9 -31.87 -5.26 2.98
C LEU A 9 -31.04 -6.54 3.19
N LEU A 10 -31.32 -7.29 4.26
CA LEU A 10 -30.62 -8.55 4.55
C LEU A 10 -30.85 -9.58 3.43
N SER A 11 -32.09 -9.70 2.92
CA SER A 11 -32.39 -10.62 1.81
C SER A 11 -31.67 -10.26 0.51
N VAL A 12 -31.52 -8.97 0.22
CA VAL A 12 -30.81 -8.49 -0.99
C VAL A 12 -29.31 -8.77 -0.87
N ILE A 13 -28.70 -8.49 0.29
CA ILE A 13 -27.29 -8.79 0.54
C ILE A 13 -27.01 -10.29 0.40
N LEU A 14 -27.88 -11.13 0.97
CA LEU A 14 -27.71 -12.58 0.93
C LEU A 14 -27.83 -13.12 -0.50
N LEU A 15 -28.76 -12.60 -1.31
CA LEU A 15 -28.88 -12.93 -2.73
C LEU A 15 -27.65 -12.50 -3.55
N VAL A 16 -27.10 -11.31 -3.29
CA VAL A 16 -25.88 -10.84 -3.96
C VAL A 16 -24.68 -11.71 -3.58
N CYS A 17 -24.50 -12.04 -2.31
CA CYS A 17 -23.41 -12.91 -1.85
C CYS A 17 -23.50 -14.31 -2.46
N VAL A 18 -24.71 -14.90 -2.51
CA VAL A 18 -24.93 -16.22 -3.14
C VAL A 18 -24.68 -16.15 -4.65
N GLY A 19 -25.15 -15.11 -5.33
CA GLY A 19 -24.91 -14.91 -6.77
C GLY A 19 -23.42 -14.74 -7.11
N LEU A 20 -22.69 -13.96 -6.31
CA LEU A 20 -21.23 -13.80 -6.45
C LEU A 20 -20.49 -15.12 -6.16
N GLY A 21 -20.89 -15.86 -5.13
CA GLY A 21 -20.32 -17.18 -4.83
C GLY A 21 -20.51 -18.17 -5.98
N LEU A 22 -21.73 -18.25 -6.54
CA LEU A 22 -22.03 -19.16 -7.65
C LEU A 22 -21.28 -18.80 -8.94
N THR A 23 -21.14 -17.50 -9.25
CA THR A 23 -20.38 -17.04 -10.43
C THR A 23 -18.88 -17.31 -10.29
N VAL A 24 -18.31 -17.13 -9.10
CA VAL A 24 -16.90 -17.48 -8.83
C VAL A 24 -16.69 -18.99 -8.96
N CYS A 25 -17.57 -19.81 -8.38
CA CYS A 25 -17.48 -21.28 -8.49
C CYS A 25 -17.61 -21.77 -9.94
N ALA A 26 -18.56 -21.23 -10.70
CA ALA A 26 -18.76 -21.60 -12.11
C ALA A 26 -17.54 -21.22 -12.97
N ASN A 27 -16.98 -20.02 -12.76
CA ASN A 27 -15.78 -19.57 -13.46
C ASN A 27 -14.53 -20.37 -13.06
N PHE A 28 -14.46 -20.86 -11.82
CA PHE A 28 -13.34 -21.69 -11.38
C PHE A 28 -13.35 -23.07 -12.07
N SER A 29 -14.52 -23.69 -12.21
CA SER A 29 -14.67 -24.97 -12.93
C SER A 29 -14.34 -24.84 -14.42
N THR A 30 -14.78 -23.78 -15.08
CA THR A 30 -14.44 -23.53 -16.50
C THR A 30 -12.96 -23.24 -16.68
N LEU A 31 -12.35 -22.49 -15.76
CA LEU A 31 -10.91 -22.24 -15.75
C LEU A 31 -10.12 -23.55 -15.57
N PHE A 32 -10.56 -24.45 -14.69
CA PHE A 32 -9.88 -25.72 -14.45
C PHE A 32 -9.94 -26.65 -15.68
N LEU A 33 -11.11 -26.76 -16.32
CA LEU A 33 -11.26 -27.53 -17.56
C LEU A 33 -10.45 -26.91 -18.71
N ALA A 34 -10.41 -25.58 -18.80
CA ALA A 34 -9.58 -24.88 -19.78
C ALA A 34 -8.08 -25.15 -19.56
N ILE A 35 -7.60 -25.14 -18.31
CA ILE A 35 -6.22 -25.48 -17.96
C ILE A 35 -5.90 -26.95 -18.29
N ALA A 36 -6.85 -27.86 -18.06
CA ALA A 36 -6.69 -29.28 -18.35
C ALA A 36 -6.55 -29.59 -19.86
N GLN A 37 -7.10 -28.73 -20.73
CA GLN A 37 -7.00 -28.86 -22.19
C GLN A 37 -5.73 -28.21 -22.78
N ILE A 38 -4.89 -27.54 -21.98
CA ILE A 38 -3.68 -26.88 -22.49
C ILE A 38 -2.68 -27.94 -22.96
N PRO A 39 -2.27 -27.93 -24.24
CA PRO A 39 -1.32 -28.89 -24.78
C PRO A 39 0.01 -28.83 -24.00
N ARG A 40 0.57 -30.01 -23.68
CA ARG A 40 1.81 -30.18 -22.86
C ARG A 40 2.97 -29.30 -23.31
N GLN A 41 3.04 -28.97 -24.60
CA GLN A 41 4.09 -28.13 -25.19
C GLN A 41 4.07 -26.68 -24.67
N GLN A 42 2.91 -26.16 -24.25
CA GLN A 42 2.77 -24.78 -23.78
C GLN A 42 3.09 -24.60 -22.28
N TRP A 43 3.34 -25.69 -21.54
CA TRP A 43 3.65 -25.66 -20.11
C TRP A 43 5.04 -25.04 -19.81
N TRP A 44 5.93 -25.00 -20.80
CA TRP A 44 7.29 -24.46 -20.65
C TRP A 44 7.34 -22.93 -20.44
N HIS A 45 6.33 -22.19 -20.88
CA HIS A 45 6.28 -20.72 -20.76
C HIS A 45 5.64 -20.24 -19.44
N TRP A 46 4.85 -21.08 -18.78
CA TRP A 46 4.15 -20.70 -17.54
C TRP A 46 5.09 -20.29 -16.39
N PRO A 47 6.22 -20.98 -16.12
CA PRO A 47 7.17 -20.55 -15.11
C PRO A 47 7.73 -19.15 -15.36
N GLN A 48 7.95 -18.79 -16.63
CA GLN A 48 8.47 -17.46 -17.00
C GLN A 48 7.43 -16.38 -16.73
N ILE A 49 6.17 -16.60 -17.10
CA ILE A 49 5.09 -15.64 -16.89
C ILE A 49 4.85 -15.42 -15.38
N ILE A 50 4.77 -16.50 -14.60
CA ILE A 50 4.61 -16.43 -13.14
C ILE A 50 5.82 -15.74 -12.50
N GLY A 51 7.02 -16.09 -12.93
CA GLY A 51 8.27 -15.48 -12.44
C GLY A 51 8.32 -13.98 -12.69
N VAL A 52 8.00 -13.53 -13.92
CA VAL A 52 7.99 -12.10 -14.26
C VAL A 52 6.91 -11.36 -13.49
N GLY A 53 5.70 -11.93 -13.38
CA GLY A 53 4.60 -11.30 -12.64
C GLY A 53 4.89 -11.14 -11.14
N THR A 54 5.48 -12.16 -10.51
CA THR A 54 5.87 -12.09 -9.09
C THR A 54 7.00 -11.09 -8.86
N MET A 55 8.01 -11.07 -9.72
CA MET A 55 9.11 -10.08 -9.65
C MET A 55 8.60 -8.65 -9.78
N LEU A 56 7.71 -8.38 -10.74
CA LEU A 56 7.13 -7.05 -10.94
C LEU A 56 6.30 -6.61 -9.72
N SER A 57 5.52 -7.53 -9.15
CA SER A 57 4.71 -7.27 -7.96
C SER A 57 5.56 -6.92 -6.74
N LEU A 58 6.65 -7.68 -6.52
CA LEU A 58 7.62 -7.40 -5.45
C LEU A 58 8.34 -6.06 -5.69
N PHE A 59 8.70 -5.74 -6.93
CA PHE A 59 9.33 -4.48 -7.27
C PHE A 59 8.43 -3.29 -6.97
N VAL A 60 7.15 -3.35 -7.35
CA VAL A 60 6.17 -2.31 -7.02
C VAL A 60 6.01 -2.17 -5.51
N ALA A 61 5.84 -3.27 -4.78
CA ALA A 61 5.76 -3.27 -3.32
C ALA A 61 7.02 -2.64 -2.68
N TYR A 62 8.20 -2.97 -3.19
CA TYR A 62 9.48 -2.40 -2.76
C TYR A 62 9.53 -0.88 -2.98
N VAL A 63 9.10 -0.39 -4.14
CA VAL A 63 9.04 1.05 -4.43
C VAL A 63 8.11 1.77 -3.45
N PHE A 64 6.91 1.24 -3.20
CA PHE A 64 5.98 1.81 -2.21
C PHE A 64 6.56 1.79 -0.79
N TYR A 65 7.21 0.69 -0.41
CA TYR A 65 7.91 0.58 0.86
C TYR A 65 9.00 1.65 1.00
N CYS A 66 9.84 1.84 -0.02
CA CYS A 66 10.88 2.87 -0.02
C CYS A 66 10.30 4.30 0.01
N GLN A 67 9.21 4.57 -0.72
CA GLN A 67 8.56 5.87 -0.66
C GLN A 67 7.96 6.16 0.73
N GLY A 68 7.29 5.17 1.32
CA GLY A 68 6.77 5.25 2.68
C GLY A 68 7.89 5.44 3.70
N TRP A 69 8.98 4.69 3.57
CA TRP A 69 10.16 4.79 4.42
C TRP A 69 10.81 6.17 4.34
N ARG A 70 10.94 6.76 3.14
CA ARG A 70 11.47 8.12 2.99
C ARG A 70 10.59 9.15 3.69
N LYS A 71 9.26 9.07 3.53
CA LYS A 71 8.32 9.96 4.22
C LYS A 71 8.39 9.79 5.75
N TRP A 72 8.45 8.55 6.23
CA TRP A 72 8.61 8.23 7.63
C TRP A 72 9.93 8.76 8.20
N ASN A 73 11.04 8.55 7.49
CA ASN A 73 12.35 9.02 7.93
C ASN A 73 12.42 10.55 7.97
N SER A 74 11.80 11.25 7.01
CA SER A 74 11.67 12.70 7.07
C SER A 74 10.81 13.15 8.25
N TYR A 75 9.73 12.43 8.56
CA TYR A 75 8.89 12.70 9.73
C TYR A 75 9.65 12.48 11.05
N VAL A 76 10.36 11.36 11.18
CA VAL A 76 11.20 11.04 12.35
C VAL A 76 12.37 12.02 12.47
N ALA A 77 13.00 12.41 11.36
CA ALA A 77 14.06 13.42 11.36
C ALA A 77 13.53 14.78 11.86
N ARG A 78 12.29 15.16 11.51
CA ARG A 78 11.63 16.34 12.06
C ARG A 78 11.36 16.21 13.56
N LEU A 79 10.88 15.05 14.02
CA LEU A 79 10.63 14.78 15.45
C LEU A 79 11.90 14.75 16.30
N LEU A 80 12.99 14.20 15.77
CA LEU A 80 14.29 14.14 16.45
C LEU A 80 15.09 15.44 16.31
N GLY A 81 14.49 16.49 15.71
CA GLY A 81 15.16 17.77 15.45
C GLY A 81 16.31 17.68 14.47
N LYS A 82 16.49 16.62 13.69
CA LYS A 82 17.65 16.47 12.80
C LYS A 82 17.53 17.28 11.50
N CYS A 83 16.34 17.78 11.16
CA CYS A 83 16.13 18.61 9.96
C CYS A 83 15.28 19.84 10.27
N CYS A 84 15.53 20.94 9.55
CA CYS A 84 14.70 22.14 9.62
C CYS A 84 13.27 21.83 9.18
N LEU A 85 12.26 22.24 9.96
CA LEU A 85 10.85 22.03 9.64
C LEU A 85 10.39 22.79 8.40
N LYS A 86 11.05 23.89 8.07
CA LYS A 86 10.66 24.82 6.99
C LYS A 86 11.27 24.45 5.64
N CYS A 87 12.59 24.26 5.58
CA CYS A 87 13.31 23.97 4.33
C CYS A 87 13.81 22.54 4.21
N GLY A 88 13.80 21.74 5.28
CA GLY A 88 14.30 20.36 5.26
C GLY A 88 15.83 20.23 5.30
N TYR A 89 16.58 21.33 5.50
CA TYR A 89 18.04 21.30 5.64
C TYR A 89 18.47 20.43 6.84
N ASP A 90 19.54 19.65 6.69
CA ASP A 90 20.07 18.79 7.74
C ASP A 90 20.78 19.63 8.82
N LEU A 91 20.26 19.59 10.04
CA LEU A 91 20.73 20.38 11.17
C LEU A 91 21.60 19.57 12.13
N ARG A 92 21.98 18.33 11.80
CA ARG A 92 22.82 17.47 12.67
C ARG A 92 24.18 18.07 13.03
N ALA A 93 24.71 18.97 12.19
CA ALA A 93 25.99 19.64 12.44
C ALA A 93 25.85 20.97 13.21
N HIS A 94 24.61 21.44 13.42
CA HIS A 94 24.32 22.72 14.07
C HIS A 94 23.95 22.53 15.54
N LYS A 95 24.26 23.53 16.37
CA LYS A 95 23.92 23.51 17.81
C LYS A 95 22.47 23.97 18.02
N PRO A 96 21.79 23.52 19.09
CA PRO A 96 20.50 24.09 19.48
C PRO A 96 20.64 25.60 19.68
N GLY A 97 19.80 26.40 19.01
CA GLY A 97 19.85 27.86 18.98
C GLY A 97 20.44 28.45 17.69
N ASP A 98 21.13 27.66 16.86
CA ASP A 98 21.67 28.15 15.59
C ASP A 98 20.55 28.42 14.56
N ARG A 99 20.78 29.39 13.67
CA ARG A 99 19.87 29.67 12.54
C ARG A 99 20.19 28.73 11.38
N CYS A 100 19.14 28.26 10.72
CA CYS A 100 19.29 27.49 9.49
C CYS A 100 19.93 28.35 8.39
N PRO A 101 21.01 27.88 7.72
CA PRO A 101 21.72 28.67 6.71
C PRO A 101 20.89 28.92 5.43
N GLU A 102 19.94 28.05 5.13
CA GLU A 102 19.07 28.17 3.94
C GLU A 102 17.91 29.16 4.16
N CYS A 103 17.23 29.06 5.30
CA CYS A 103 15.95 29.76 5.51
C CYS A 103 15.95 30.74 6.68
N GLY A 104 17.04 30.84 7.45
CA GLY A 104 17.20 31.74 8.60
C GLY A 104 16.39 31.37 9.84
N GLU A 105 15.60 30.29 9.82
CA GLU A 105 14.75 29.86 10.93
C GLU A 105 15.61 29.40 12.13
N VAL A 106 15.24 29.81 13.34
CA VAL A 106 15.98 29.43 14.56
C VAL A 106 15.64 27.98 14.91
N TYR A 107 16.65 27.14 14.97
CA TYR A 107 16.50 25.75 15.37
C TYR A 107 16.57 25.62 16.91
N GLY A 108 15.60 24.94 17.52
CA GLY A 108 15.69 24.60 18.95
C GLY A 108 15.18 25.65 19.93
N SER A 109 14.32 26.59 19.53
CA SER A 109 13.56 27.41 20.48
C SER A 109 12.43 26.59 21.15
N GLN A 110 12.78 25.47 21.77
CA GLN A 110 11.96 24.90 22.85
C GLN A 110 12.40 25.65 24.11
N GLU A 111 12.01 26.92 24.17
CA GLU A 111 12.01 27.71 25.39
C GLU A 111 11.17 26.92 26.41
N SER A 112 11.84 26.41 27.43
CA SER A 112 11.25 25.80 28.61
C SER A 112 10.10 26.68 29.11
N ARG A 113 8.86 26.24 28.89
CA ARG A 113 7.67 26.83 29.49
C ARG A 113 7.08 25.86 30.50
#